data_AF-A0A810L9I5-F1
#
_entry.id   AF-A0A810L9I5-F1
#
_cell.length_a   1.000
_cell.length_b   1.000
_cell.length_c   1.000
_cell.angle_alpha   90.00
_cell.angle_beta   90.00
_cell.angle_gamma   90.00
#
_symmetry.space_group_name_H-M   'P 1'
#
loop_
_entity.id
_entity.type
_entity.pdbx_description
1 polymer ?
#
loop_
_entity_poly.entity_id
_entity_poly.type
_entity_poly.pdbx_seq_one_letter_code
_entity_poly.pdbx_strand_id
1 'polypeptide(L)'
;MAGVAPRVDVVHILYHWFMGLKRTNVYADEDDLAVIKQGAERTGRSESEIIREAIHRAALAQRVWDEPFVTRDEGLHLGKSLTKKDIKDAVVDGYETRRDRNR
;
A
#
# COMPACT_ATOMS: atom_id res chain seq x y z
N MET A 1 -22.92 9.50 -11.83
CA MET A 1 -22.42 9.19 -10.47
C MET A 1 -21.08 8.47 -10.61
N ALA A 2 -20.02 9.21 -10.94
CA ALA A 2 -18.67 8.67 -11.08
C ALA A 2 -17.88 9.00 -9.81
N GLY A 3 -17.50 7.98 -9.05
CA GLY A 3 -16.71 8.11 -7.84
C GLY A 3 -15.33 8.67 -8.16
N VAL A 4 -15.08 9.90 -7.71
CA VAL A 4 -13.76 10.52 -7.71
C VAL A 4 -12.89 9.73 -6.73
N ALA A 5 -11.86 9.05 -7.24
CA ALA A 5 -10.82 8.45 -6.42
C ALA A 5 -10.22 9.52 -5.49
N PRO A 6 -9.93 9.20 -4.22
CA PRO A 6 -9.38 10.19 -3.30
C PRO A 6 -8.03 10.66 -3.83
N ARG A 7 -7.95 11.95 -4.19
CA ARG A 7 -6.64 12.60 -4.37
C ARG A 7 -5.97 12.55 -3.01
N VAL A 8 -4.79 11.93 -2.96
CA VAL A 8 -3.97 11.98 -1.76
C VAL A 8 -3.57 13.45 -1.58
N ASP A 9 -4.21 14.13 -0.63
CA ASP A 9 -4.07 15.56 -0.47
C ASP A 9 -2.64 15.91 -0.05
N VAL A 10 -2.03 16.88 -0.74
CA VAL A 10 -0.67 17.41 -0.49
C VAL A 10 -0.49 17.83 0.97
N VAL A 11 -1.58 18.23 1.64
CA VAL A 11 -1.63 18.59 3.05
C VAL A 11 -1.33 17.40 3.98
N HIS A 12 -1.78 16.19 3.65
CA HIS A 12 -1.51 14.98 4.44
C HIS A 12 -0.04 14.55 4.36
N ILE A 13 0.59 14.75 3.19
CA ILE A 13 2.03 14.49 2.97
C ILE A 13 2.89 15.50 3.75
N LEU A 14 2.48 16.78 3.77
CA LEU A 14 3.18 17.83 4.52
C LEU A 14 3.00 17.69 6.04
N TYR A 15 1.84 17.21 6.52
CA TYR A 15 1.56 17.08 7.96
C TYR A 15 2.50 16.11 8.69
N HIS A 16 2.93 15.01 8.05
CA HIS A 16 3.87 14.06 8.65
C HIS A 16 5.33 14.55 8.64
N TRP A 17 5.65 15.53 7.80
CA TRP A 17 6.98 16.15 7.72
C TRP A 17 7.24 17.18 8.83
N PHE A 18 6.16 17.71 9.44
CA PHE A 18 6.22 18.81 10.40
C PHE A 18 6.19 18.39 11.89
N MET A 19 5.90 17.13 12.20
CA MET A 19 6.18 16.59 13.55
C MET A 19 7.65 16.19 13.65
N GLY A 20 8.29 16.54 14.77
CA GLY A 20 9.75 16.52 14.98
C GLY A 20 10.48 15.33 14.35
N LEU A 21 11.12 15.60 13.20
CA LEU A 21 11.95 14.62 12.51
C LEU A 21 13.18 14.31 13.36
N LYS A 22 13.35 13.04 13.76
CA LYS A 22 14.57 12.57 14.41
C LYS A 22 15.64 12.29 13.35
N ARG A 23 16.84 12.85 13.51
CA ARG A 23 17.96 12.58 12.62
C ARG A 23 18.44 11.14 12.81
N THR A 24 18.59 10.43 11.70
CA THR A 24 19.20 9.10 11.63
C THR A 24 20.19 9.06 10.47
N ASN A 25 21.23 8.24 10.57
CA ASN A 25 22.18 7.99 9.47
C ASN A 25 21.95 6.56 8.99
N VAL A 26 21.88 6.39 7.68
CA VAL A 26 21.66 5.11 7.01
C VAL A 26 22.63 5.01 5.84
N TYR A 27 23.11 3.81 5.58
CA TYR A 27 23.90 3.50 4.40
C TYR A 27 22.97 2.95 3.31
N ALA A 28 23.22 3.36 2.07
CA ALA A 28 22.53 2.90 0.88
C ALA A 28 23.55 2.59 -0.21
N ASP A 29 23.16 1.78 -1.17
CA ASP A 29 23.99 1.48 -2.33
C ASP A 29 24.23 2.74 -3.18
N GLU A 30 25.41 2.85 -3.79
CA GLU A 30 25.77 4.00 -4.62
C GLU A 30 24.87 4.11 -5.87
N ASP A 31 24.51 2.97 -6.47
CA ASP A 31 23.64 2.93 -7.64
C ASP A 31 22.21 3.38 -7.28
N ASP A 32 21.71 2.96 -6.11
CA ASP A 32 20.40 3.38 -5.60
C ASP A 32 20.37 4.90 -5.35
N LEU A 33 21.43 5.45 -4.73
CA LEU A 33 21.55 6.89 -4.49
C LEU A 33 21.58 7.67 -5.80
N ALA A 34 22.28 7.17 -6.82
CA ALA A 34 22.31 7.79 -8.15
C ALA A 34 20.91 7.84 -8.79
N VAL A 35 20.14 6.75 -8.69
CA VAL A 35 18.75 6.69 -9.19
C VAL A 35 17.84 7.66 -8.44
N ILE A 36 17.95 7.73 -7.10
CA ILE A 36 17.15 8.66 -6.28
C ILE A 36 17.47 10.10 -6.67
N LYS A 37 18.74 10.45 -6.86
CA LYS A 37 19.16 11.79 -7.26
C LYS A 37 18.57 12.21 -8.61
N GLN A 38 18.61 11.34 -9.62
CA GLN A 38 17.97 11.60 -10.92
C GLN A 38 16.44 11.71 -10.79
N GLY A 39 15.82 10.95 -9.89
CA GLY A 39 14.40 11.08 -9.56
C GLY A 39 14.06 12.43 -8.93
N ALA A 40 14.89 12.88 -7.99
CA ALA A 40 14.75 14.16 -7.31
C ALA A 40 14.79 15.33 -8.31
N GLU A 41 15.78 15.33 -9.22
CA GLU A 41 15.92 16.33 -10.28
C GLU A 41 14.70 16.36 -11.21
N ARG A 42 14.20 15.20 -11.65
CA ARG A 42 13.02 15.11 -12.53
C ARG A 42 11.72 15.59 -11.87
N THR A 43 11.62 15.47 -10.54
CA THR A 43 10.39 15.77 -9.80
C THR A 43 10.43 17.11 -9.06
N GLY A 44 11.58 17.80 -9.05
CA GLY A 44 11.77 19.05 -8.31
C GLY A 44 11.75 18.87 -6.78
N ARG A 45 11.97 17.63 -6.31
CA ARG A 45 11.97 17.29 -4.88
C ARG A 45 13.40 17.18 -4.36
N SER A 46 13.60 17.23 -3.05
CA SER A 46 14.92 16.96 -2.47
C SER A 46 15.16 15.46 -2.29
N GLU A 47 16.41 15.03 -2.42
CA GLU A 47 16.81 13.62 -2.16
C GLU A 47 16.33 13.16 -0.77
N SER A 48 16.54 13.99 0.25
CA SER A 48 16.13 13.69 1.61
C SER A 48 14.62 13.57 1.78
N GLU A 49 13.82 14.25 0.95
CA GLU A 49 12.36 14.11 0.95
C GLU A 49 11.94 12.73 0.45
N ILE A 50 12.55 12.27 -0.65
CA ILE A 50 12.30 10.95 -1.21
C ILE A 50 12.71 9.86 -0.21
N ILE A 51 13.88 10.01 0.42
CA ILE A 51 14.35 9.07 1.45
C ILE A 51 13.41 9.04 2.66
N ARG A 52 12.95 10.21 3.13
CA ARG A 52 11.96 10.29 4.23
C ARG A 52 10.67 9.56 3.89
N GLU A 53 10.17 9.77 2.67
CA GLU A 53 8.96 9.11 2.19
C GLU A 53 9.15 7.59 2.09
N ALA A 54 10.29 7.13 1.58
CA ALA A 54 10.62 5.70 1.49
C ALA A 54 10.64 5.04 2.88
N ILE A 55 11.28 5.67 3.87
CA ILE A 55 11.29 5.19 5.27
C ILE A 55 9.87 5.14 5.83
N HIS A 56 9.04 6.16 5.57
CA HIS A 56 7.65 6.18 6.02
C HIS A 56 6.84 5.03 5.42
N ARG A 57 6.97 4.79 4.11
CA ARG A 57 6.32 3.66 3.43
C ARG A 57 6.77 2.31 3.98
N ALA A 58 8.07 2.16 4.25
CA ALA A 58 8.60 0.96 4.89
C ALA A 58 8.01 0.75 6.29
N ALA A 59 7.89 1.81 7.10
CA ALA A 59 7.26 1.74 8.41
C ALA A 59 5.78 1.34 8.33
N LEU A 60 5.03 1.90 7.39
CA LEU A 60 3.63 1.52 7.15
C LEU A 60 3.50 0.05 6.73
N ALA A 61 4.42 -0.46 5.91
CA ALA A 61 4.41 -1.85 5.47
C ALA A 61 4.65 -2.85 6.61
N GLN A 62 5.38 -2.44 7.66
CA GLN A 62 5.61 -3.26 8.84
C GLN A 62 4.50 -3.13 9.89
N ARG A 63 3.52 -2.24 9.68
CA ARG A 63 2.42 -2.05 10.62
C ARG A 63 1.48 -3.24 10.57
N VAL A 64 1.60 -4.10 11.57
CA VAL A 64 0.66 -5.18 11.87
C VAL A 64 -0.33 -4.72 12.94
N TRP A 65 -1.53 -5.30 12.94
CA TRP A 65 -2.45 -5.16 14.07
C TRP A 65 -1.98 -6.07 15.20
N ASP A 66 -1.97 -5.55 16.42
CA ASP A 66 -1.55 -6.32 17.60
C ASP A 66 -2.49 -7.51 17.87
N GLU A 67 -3.78 -7.34 17.54
CA GLU A 67 -4.78 -8.41 17.60
C GLU A 67 -5.26 -8.79 16.19
N PRO A 68 -5.42 -10.09 15.89
CA PRO A 68 -6.03 -10.55 14.63
C PRO A 68 -7.46 -10.03 14.47
N PHE A 69 -7.81 -9.56 13.27
CA PHE A 69 -9.18 -9.13 12.96
C PHE A 69 -10.24 -10.22 13.11
N VAL A 70 -9.83 -11.47 12.87
CA VAL A 70 -10.67 -12.66 13.07
C VAL A 70 -9.77 -13.75 13.64
N THR A 71 -10.24 -14.38 14.70
CA THR A 71 -9.63 -15.62 15.17
C THR A 71 -10.01 -16.78 14.24
N ARG A 72 -9.28 -17.91 14.34
CA ARG A 72 -9.57 -19.10 13.54
C ARG A 72 -11.00 -19.62 13.75
N ASP A 73 -11.52 -19.44 14.96
CA ASP A 73 -12.84 -19.91 15.38
C ASP A 73 -13.96 -18.95 14.97
N GLU A 74 -13.63 -17.66 14.74
CA GLU A 74 -14.55 -16.66 14.18
C GLU A 74 -14.52 -16.65 12.63
N GLY A 75 -13.62 -17.42 12.03
CA GLY A 75 -13.48 -17.52 10.58
C GLY A 75 -14.68 -18.23 9.93
N LEU A 76 -14.98 -17.86 8.68
CA LEU A 76 -16.04 -18.52 7.92
C LEU A 76 -15.66 -19.99 7.62
N HIS A 77 -16.32 -20.92 8.29
CA HIS A 77 -16.17 -22.35 8.03
C HIS A 77 -16.97 -22.77 6.80
N LEU A 78 -16.27 -23.00 5.68
CA LEU A 78 -16.89 -23.37 4.41
C LEU A 78 -17.28 -24.86 4.31
N GLY A 79 -17.13 -25.62 5.39
CA GLY A 79 -17.48 -27.05 5.47
C GLY A 79 -16.65 -27.98 4.58
N LYS A 80 -15.73 -27.45 3.78
CA LYS A 80 -14.82 -28.18 2.90
C LYS A 80 -13.49 -27.45 2.75
N SER A 81 -12.43 -28.20 2.47
CA SER A 81 -11.17 -27.62 2.02
C SER A 81 -11.38 -27.05 0.61
N LEU A 82 -11.05 -25.78 0.44
CA LEU A 82 -11.04 -25.15 -0.87
C LEU A 82 -9.68 -25.33 -1.54
N THR A 83 -9.71 -25.68 -2.82
CA THR A 83 -8.55 -25.59 -3.69
C THR A 83 -8.46 -24.19 -4.31
N LYS A 84 -7.29 -23.84 -4.84
CA LYS A 84 -7.12 -22.61 -5.63
C LYS A 84 -8.08 -22.55 -6.82
N LYS A 85 -8.44 -23.70 -7.39
CA LYS A 85 -9.38 -23.79 -8.51
C LYS A 85 -10.79 -23.40 -8.08
N ASP A 86 -11.27 -23.93 -6.96
CA ASP A 86 -12.60 -23.61 -6.43
C ASP A 86 -12.78 -22.10 -6.19
N ILE A 87 -11.74 -21.45 -5.66
CA ILE A 87 -11.72 -20.00 -5.45
C ILE A 87 -11.77 -19.27 -6.79
N LYS A 88 -10.91 -19.68 -7.74
CA LYS A 88 -10.84 -19.04 -9.06
C LYS A 88 -12.17 -19.11 -9.79
N ASP A 89 -12.77 -20.30 -9.84
CA ASP A 89 -14.01 -20.55 -10.56
C ASP A 89 -15.17 -19.74 -9.96
N ALA A 90 -15.26 -19.67 -8.61
CA ALA A 90 -16.25 -18.84 -7.92
C ALA A 90 -16.09 -17.33 -8.19
N VAL A 91 -14.85 -16.82 -8.23
CA VAL A 91 -14.57 -15.41 -8.54
C VAL A 91 -14.95 -15.07 -9.98
N VAL A 92 -14.63 -15.95 -10.93
CA VAL A 92 -14.99 -15.78 -12.35
C VAL A 92 -16.50 -15.78 -12.54
N ASP A 93 -17.19 -16.77 -11.97
CA ASP A 93 -18.65 -16.87 -12.03
C ASP A 93 -19.34 -15.63 -11.44
N GLY A 94 -18.87 -15.16 -10.27
CA GLY A 94 -19.37 -13.94 -9.65
C GLY A 94 -19.13 -12.68 -10.49
N TYR A 95 -17.98 -12.60 -11.18
CA TYR A 95 -17.68 -11.49 -12.09
C TYR A 95 -18.61 -11.47 -13.31
N GLU A 96 -18.79 -12.61 -13.99
CA GLU A 96 -19.66 -12.69 -15.17
C GLU A 96 -21.13 -12.45 -14.78
N THR A 97 -21.60 -13.03 -13.67
CA THR A 97 -22.95 -12.76 -13.16
C THR A 97 -23.18 -11.28 -12.84
N ARG A 98 -22.15 -10.57 -12.34
CA ARG A 98 -22.23 -9.12 -12.13
C ARG A 98 -22.22 -8.36 -13.46
N ARG A 99 -21.42 -8.79 -14.42
CA ARG A 99 -21.33 -8.19 -15.76
C ARG A 99 -22.66 -8.27 -16.49
N ASP A 100 -23.29 -9.43 -16.49
CA ASP A 100 -24.56 -9.67 -17.19
C ASP A 100 -25.72 -8.89 -16.58
N ARG A 101 -25.73 -8.70 -15.25
CA ARG A 101 -26.74 -7.85 -14.58
C ARG A 101 -26.60 -6.35 -14.87
N ASN A 102 -25.42 -5.90 -15.29
CA ASN A 102 -25.15 -4.49 -15.59
C ASN A 102 -25.31 -4.16 -17.07
N ARG A 103 -25.68 -5.14 -17.90
CA ARG A 103 -25.95 -4.99 -19.33
C ARG A 103 -27.45 -4.88 -19.56
#